data_AF-A0A836PK74-F1
#
_entry.id   AF-A0A836PK74-F1
#
_cell.length_a   1.000
_cell.length_b   1.000
_cell.length_c   1.000
_cell.angle_alpha   90.00
_cell.angle_beta   90.00
_cell.angle_gamma   90.00
#
_symmetry.space_group_name_H-M   'P 1'
#
loop_
_entity.id
_entity.type
_entity.pdbx_description
1 polymer ?
#
loop_
_entity_poly.entity_id
_entity_poly.type
_entity_poly.pdbx_seq_one_letter_code
_entity_poly.pdbx_strand_id
1 'polypeptide(L)'
;QQQNQHLVKANQTMAGFLTAASMNSLSIVKHQLHNEYVAVITTAGFSNARAAGDRAEYRNIESVVEKIGTINTIILTSAKLSDAAKLEALIIATEAKVTVIYELKIKSQVSNAMATGTGTDACALVSNLGGKATVAYSGKHTLLGETIGKLVTLGLRESSAYKTLI
;
A
#
# COMPACT_ATOMS: atom_id res chain seq x y z
N GLN A 1 1.99 13.03 34.09
CA GLN A 1 2.06 11.68 33.49
C GLN A 1 3.04 11.76 32.34
N GLN A 2 4.22 11.15 32.50
CA GLN A 2 5.33 11.20 31.54
C GLN A 2 4.95 10.43 30.28
N GLN A 3 4.95 11.12 29.12
CA GLN A 3 4.88 10.48 27.81
C GLN A 3 6.21 9.79 27.55
N ASN A 4 6.19 8.45 27.49
CA ASN A 4 7.31 7.65 27.00
C ASN A 4 7.49 7.89 25.49
N GLN A 5 8.24 8.94 25.14
CA GLN A 5 8.79 9.08 23.80
C GLN A 5 9.98 8.12 23.69
N HIS A 6 9.75 6.92 23.18
CA HIS A 6 10.83 6.10 22.65
C HIS A 6 11.43 6.81 21.43
N LEU A 7 12.44 7.64 21.67
CA LEU A 7 13.22 8.29 20.63
C LEU A 7 13.85 7.20 19.75
N VAL A 8 13.36 7.08 18.51
CA VAL A 8 13.97 6.19 17.53
C VAL A 8 15.36 6.72 17.21
N LYS A 9 16.40 5.89 17.36
CA LYS A 9 17.79 6.29 17.13
C LYS A 9 17.96 6.79 15.68
N ALA A 10 18.49 8.01 15.52
CA ALA A 10 18.59 8.77 14.28
C ALA A 10 19.48 8.18 13.16
N ASN A 11 20.02 6.96 13.31
CA ASN A 11 20.93 6.31 12.35
C ASN A 11 20.32 5.10 11.62
N GLN A 12 18.98 5.01 11.55
CA GLN A 12 18.30 3.94 10.82
C GLN A 12 17.41 4.52 9.72
N THR A 13 17.37 3.85 8.56
CA THR A 13 16.40 4.17 7.51
C THR A 13 15.00 3.84 8.02
N MET A 14 14.10 4.82 8.01
CA MET A 14 12.72 4.68 8.46
C MET A 14 11.75 5.10 7.35
N ALA A 15 10.60 4.43 7.31
CA ALA A 15 9.44 4.86 6.54
C ALA A 15 8.28 5.06 7.52
N GLY A 16 7.70 6.26 7.51
CA GLY A 16 6.54 6.62 8.31
C GLY A 16 5.37 6.93 7.40
N PHE A 17 4.17 6.48 7.80
CA PHE A 17 2.94 6.68 7.05
C PHE A 17 1.94 7.42 7.94
N LEU A 18 1.33 8.47 7.40
CA LEU A 18 0.16 9.09 8.00
C LEU A 18 -1.08 8.34 7.51
N THR A 19 -2.07 8.16 8.38
CA THR A 19 -3.33 7.52 7.99
C THR A 19 -4.53 8.28 8.53
N ALA A 20 -5.45 8.61 7.63
CA ALA A 20 -6.80 9.05 7.99
C ALA A 20 -7.79 7.87 8.02
N ALA A 21 -7.34 6.66 7.62
CA ALA A 21 -8.13 5.45 7.79
C ALA A 21 -8.17 5.06 9.27
N SER A 22 -9.27 4.42 9.69
CA SER A 22 -9.36 3.86 11.05
C SER A 22 -8.31 2.77 11.22
N MET A 23 -7.57 2.79 12.34
CA MET A 23 -6.62 1.72 12.66
C MET A 23 -7.30 0.36 12.90
N ASN A 24 -8.61 0.32 13.12
CA ASN A 24 -9.36 -0.93 13.15
C ASN A 24 -9.44 -1.62 11.78
N SER A 25 -9.12 -0.90 10.69
CA SER A 25 -8.95 -1.47 9.35
C SER A 25 -7.56 -2.06 9.12
N LEU A 26 -6.67 -2.10 10.12
CA LEU A 26 -5.34 -2.67 9.97
C LEU A 26 -5.41 -4.15 9.59
N SER A 27 -4.90 -4.49 8.41
CA SER A 27 -4.62 -5.86 7.99
C SER A 27 -3.12 -6.08 7.90
N ILE A 28 -2.67 -7.26 8.34
CA ILE A 28 -1.29 -7.72 8.20
C ILE A 28 -1.35 -9.16 7.68
N VAL A 29 -0.97 -9.34 6.42
CA VAL A 29 -0.95 -10.65 5.76
C VAL A 29 0.46 -11.04 5.40
N LYS A 30 0.82 -12.30 5.59
CA LYS A 30 2.19 -12.80 5.38
C LYS A 30 2.16 -14.12 4.61
N HIS A 31 3.15 -14.30 3.74
CA HIS A 31 3.42 -15.57 3.08
C HIS A 31 4.92 -15.93 3.16
N GLN A 32 5.19 -17.22 3.35
CA GLN A 32 6.55 -17.76 3.37
C GLN A 32 6.89 -18.33 1.98
N LEU A 33 8.04 -17.93 1.43
CA LEU A 33 8.58 -18.36 0.15
C LEU A 33 9.93 -19.05 0.36
N HIS A 34 9.93 -20.36 0.60
CA HIS A 34 11.17 -21.09 0.94
C HIS A 34 11.88 -20.44 2.15
N ASN A 35 13.10 -19.93 1.96
CA ASN A 35 13.89 -19.21 2.97
C ASN A 35 13.56 -17.71 3.05
N GLU A 36 12.61 -17.22 2.25
CA GLU A 36 12.20 -15.83 2.19
C GLU A 36 10.77 -15.65 2.72
N TYR A 37 10.37 -14.43 3.03
CA TYR A 37 8.99 -14.09 3.29
C TYR A 37 8.58 -12.78 2.60
N VAL A 38 7.28 -12.64 2.38
CA VAL A 38 6.65 -11.37 2.02
C VAL A 38 5.54 -11.11 3.03
N ALA A 39 5.45 -9.88 3.53
CA ALA A 39 4.33 -9.42 4.33
C ALA A 39 3.77 -8.12 3.74
N VAL A 40 2.46 -7.93 3.85
CA VAL A 40 1.78 -6.71 3.44
C VAL A 40 0.98 -6.19 4.62
N ILE A 41 1.19 -4.92 4.95
CA ILE A 41 0.46 -4.19 5.98
C ILE A 41 -0.41 -3.16 5.28
N THR A 42 -1.70 -3.17 5.56
CA THR A 42 -2.66 -2.30 4.88
C THR A 42 -3.60 -1.61 5.86
N THR A 43 -3.86 -0.32 5.62
CA THR A 43 -5.01 0.40 6.20
C THR A 43 -5.75 1.09 5.06
N ALA A 44 -7.08 1.11 5.08
CA ALA A 44 -7.87 1.59 3.95
C ALA A 44 -9.04 2.46 4.39
N GLY A 45 -9.13 3.65 3.80
CA GLY A 45 -10.25 4.58 3.96
C GLY A 45 -10.58 5.27 2.65
N PHE A 46 -11.78 5.02 2.12
CA PHE A 46 -12.20 5.50 0.80
C PHE A 46 -12.99 6.83 0.81
N SER A 47 -12.88 7.63 1.88
CA SER A 47 -13.68 8.86 2.08
C SER A 47 -13.45 9.93 1.01
N ASN A 48 -12.33 9.86 0.29
CA ASN A 48 -11.94 10.75 -0.80
C ASN A 48 -11.48 9.92 -2.03
N ALA A 49 -12.14 8.80 -2.33
CA ALA A 49 -11.77 7.94 -3.46
C ALA A 49 -11.67 8.73 -4.78
N ARG A 50 -10.62 8.46 -5.57
CA ARG A 50 -10.31 9.13 -6.85
C ARG A 50 -9.80 8.13 -7.88
N ALA A 51 -9.96 8.47 -9.16
CA ALA A 51 -9.34 7.80 -10.27
C ALA A 51 -8.10 8.57 -10.73
N ALA A 52 -7.03 7.86 -11.10
CA ALA A 52 -5.90 8.48 -11.76
C ALA A 52 -6.36 9.14 -13.07
N GLY A 53 -5.98 10.41 -13.26
CA GLY A 53 -6.47 11.22 -14.38
C GLY A 53 -7.74 12.02 -14.09
N ASP A 54 -8.32 11.91 -12.88
CA ASP A 54 -9.39 12.80 -12.44
C ASP A 54 -8.99 14.27 -12.54
N ARG A 55 -9.99 15.13 -12.81
CA ARG A 55 -9.82 16.58 -12.77
C ARG A 55 -9.32 16.97 -11.38
N ALA A 56 -8.09 17.48 -11.29
CA ALA A 56 -7.56 17.99 -10.03
C ALA A 56 -8.45 19.13 -9.49
N GLU A 57 -8.89 19.00 -8.23
CA GLU A 57 -9.62 20.04 -7.49
C GLU A 57 -8.68 21.21 -7.17
N TYR A 58 -7.44 20.89 -6.83
CA TYR A 58 -6.35 21.83 -6.60
C TYR A 58 -5.66 22.17 -7.92
N ARG A 59 -5.64 23.45 -8.29
CA ARG A 59 -5.16 23.91 -9.61
C ARG A 59 -3.79 24.57 -9.60
N ASN A 60 -3.31 24.96 -8.42
CA ASN A 60 -1.95 25.42 -8.25
C ASN A 60 -1.05 24.24 -7.87
N ILE A 61 0.14 24.18 -8.44
CA ILE A 61 1.09 23.10 -8.20
C ILE A 61 1.54 23.01 -6.73
N GLU A 62 1.52 24.15 -6.02
CA GLU A 62 1.92 24.28 -4.61
C GLU A 62 0.74 24.16 -3.63
N SER A 63 -0.44 23.76 -4.11
CA SER A 63 -1.62 23.66 -3.23
C SER A 63 -1.43 22.59 -2.16
N VAL A 64 -1.84 22.89 -0.93
CA VAL A 64 -1.93 21.90 0.16
C VAL A 64 -3.28 21.19 0.08
N VAL A 65 -3.25 19.85 0.10
CA VAL A 65 -4.46 19.02 0.04
C VAL A 65 -5.06 18.87 1.43
N GLU A 66 -6.35 19.21 1.57
CA GLU A 66 -7.08 19.19 2.85
C GLU A 66 -8.00 17.96 3.00
N LYS A 67 -8.49 17.39 1.89
CA LYS A 67 -9.39 16.23 1.93
C LYS A 67 -8.62 14.95 2.23
N ILE A 68 -8.85 14.40 3.41
CA ILE A 68 -8.17 13.20 3.91
C ILE A 68 -8.97 11.91 3.70
N GLY A 69 -8.23 10.86 3.37
CA GLY A 69 -8.69 9.51 3.09
C GLY A 69 -7.56 8.81 2.35
N THR A 70 -7.21 7.62 2.82
CA THR A 70 -5.89 7.04 2.56
C THR A 70 -6.00 5.54 2.47
N ILE A 71 -5.35 4.98 1.46
CA ILE A 71 -4.94 3.57 1.44
C ILE A 71 -3.43 3.56 1.63
N ASN A 72 -2.98 2.99 2.73
CA ASN A 72 -1.57 2.75 2.98
C ASN A 72 -1.28 1.28 2.73
N THR A 73 -0.28 0.99 1.91
CA THR A 73 0.20 -0.37 1.65
C THR A 73 1.70 -0.44 1.88
N ILE A 74 2.14 -1.19 2.88
CA ILE A 74 3.56 -1.41 3.16
C ILE A 74 3.88 -2.86 2.84
N ILE A 75 4.78 -3.07 1.90
CA ILE A 75 5.27 -4.38 1.49
C ILE A 75 6.63 -4.59 2.13
N LEU A 76 6.77 -5.70 2.85
CA LEU A 76 8.01 -6.13 3.49
C LEU A 76 8.46 -7.42 2.82
N THR A 77 9.73 -7.52 2.47
CA THR A 77 10.33 -8.77 2.02
C THR A 77 11.71 -8.98 2.63
N SER A 78 12.02 -10.22 3.00
CA SER A 78 13.37 -10.58 3.43
C SER A 78 14.37 -10.56 2.27
N ALA A 79 13.91 -10.81 1.04
CA ALA A 79 14.77 -10.91 -0.13
C ALA A 79 15.42 -9.56 -0.47
N LYS A 80 16.64 -9.59 -1.00
CA LYS A 80 17.29 -8.42 -1.59
C LYS A 80 16.76 -8.22 -3.00
N LEU A 81 16.36 -6.99 -3.33
CA LEU A 81 15.80 -6.66 -4.64
C LEU A 81 16.73 -5.72 -5.41
N SER A 82 16.87 -5.95 -6.72
CA SER A 82 17.39 -4.95 -7.65
C SER A 82 16.45 -3.74 -7.73
N ASP A 83 16.89 -2.62 -8.30
CA ASP A 83 16.01 -1.46 -8.47
C ASP A 83 14.87 -1.73 -9.47
N ALA A 84 15.12 -2.55 -10.50
CA ALA A 84 14.09 -3.03 -11.41
C ALA A 84 13.02 -3.86 -10.67
N ALA A 85 13.45 -4.81 -9.83
CA ALA A 85 12.54 -5.61 -9.01
C ALA A 85 11.77 -4.77 -7.98
N LYS A 86 12.34 -3.69 -7.45
CA LYS A 86 11.60 -2.79 -6.56
C LYS A 86 10.50 -2.03 -7.30
N LEU A 87 10.82 -1.50 -8.48
CA LEU A 87 9.87 -0.77 -9.32
C LEU A 87 8.73 -1.67 -9.78
N GLU A 88 9.04 -2.86 -10.31
CA GLU A 88 8.05 -3.83 -10.73
C GLU A 88 7.12 -4.23 -9.57
N ALA A 89 7.65 -4.43 -8.37
CA ALA A 89 6.86 -4.78 -7.19
C ALA A 89 5.84 -3.69 -6.83
N LEU A 90 6.22 -2.41 -6.94
CA LEU A 90 5.31 -1.28 -6.71
C LEU A 90 4.23 -1.17 -7.79
N ILE A 91 4.57 -1.48 -9.05
CA ILE A 91 3.60 -1.56 -10.16
C ILE A 91 2.58 -2.66 -9.88
N ILE A 92 3.04 -3.88 -9.55
CA ILE A 92 2.18 -5.02 -9.21
C ILE A 92 1.27 -4.68 -8.03
N ALA A 93 1.81 -4.06 -6.98
CA ALA A 93 1.04 -3.63 -5.82
C ALA A 93 -0.06 -2.64 -6.20
N THR A 94 0.24 -1.71 -7.12
CA THR A 94 -0.73 -0.74 -7.63
C THR A 94 -1.84 -1.43 -8.42
N GLU A 95 -1.51 -2.35 -9.32
CA GLU A 95 -2.50 -3.10 -10.10
C GLU A 95 -3.39 -3.97 -9.22
N ALA A 96 -2.81 -4.66 -8.23
CA ALA A 96 -3.55 -5.47 -7.26
C ALA A 96 -4.51 -4.62 -6.42
N LYS A 97 -4.04 -3.48 -5.92
CA LYS A 97 -4.87 -2.49 -5.22
C LYS A 97 -6.05 -2.05 -6.08
N VAL A 98 -5.79 -1.63 -7.32
CA VAL A 98 -6.83 -1.18 -8.26
C VAL A 98 -7.84 -2.30 -8.54
N THR A 99 -7.39 -3.54 -8.69
CA THR A 99 -8.27 -4.70 -8.92
C THR A 99 -9.29 -4.84 -7.79
N VAL A 100 -8.86 -4.77 -6.52
CA VAL A 100 -9.79 -4.83 -5.38
C VAL A 100 -10.75 -3.65 -5.36
N ILE A 101 -10.26 -2.42 -5.57
CA ILE A 101 -11.10 -1.22 -5.60
C ILE A 101 -12.17 -1.34 -6.70
N TYR A 102 -11.80 -1.90 -7.85
CA TYR A 102 -12.68 -2.14 -8.96
C TYR A 102 -13.77 -3.16 -8.62
N GLU A 103 -13.39 -4.30 -8.03
CA GLU A 103 -14.32 -5.34 -7.58
C GLU A 103 -15.30 -4.82 -6.51
N LEU A 104 -14.84 -3.96 -5.61
CA LEU A 104 -15.66 -3.29 -4.60
C LEU A 104 -16.57 -2.19 -5.18
N LYS A 105 -16.48 -1.92 -6.49
CA LYS A 105 -17.28 -0.92 -7.21
C LYS A 105 -17.15 0.49 -6.62
N ILE A 106 -15.99 0.81 -6.07
CA ILE A 106 -15.73 2.13 -5.48
C ILE A 106 -15.53 3.13 -6.61
N LYS A 107 -16.27 4.24 -6.56
CA LYS A 107 -16.22 5.29 -7.58
C LYS A 107 -15.45 6.50 -7.11
N SER A 108 -14.83 7.19 -8.06
CA SER A 108 -14.31 8.53 -7.85
C SER A 108 -15.44 9.49 -7.47
N GLN A 109 -15.23 10.32 -6.46
CA GLN A 109 -16.18 11.38 -6.11
C GLN A 109 -16.05 12.61 -7.02
N VAL A 110 -15.10 12.63 -7.96
CA VAL A 110 -14.90 13.74 -8.91
C VAL A 110 -15.51 13.42 -10.26
N SER A 111 -15.13 12.29 -10.85
CA SER A 111 -15.55 11.92 -12.21
C SER A 111 -16.66 10.87 -12.26
N ASN A 112 -17.01 10.26 -11.12
CA ASN A 112 -17.89 9.09 -11.05
C ASN A 112 -17.36 7.86 -11.83
N ALA A 113 -16.13 7.89 -12.32
CA ALA A 113 -15.42 6.74 -12.89
C ALA A 113 -15.02 5.74 -11.78
N MET A 114 -14.54 4.56 -12.16
CA MET A 114 -13.97 3.62 -11.19
C MET A 114 -12.73 4.21 -10.54
N ALA A 115 -12.71 4.23 -9.20
CA ALA A 115 -11.55 4.72 -8.47
C ALA A 115 -10.35 3.79 -8.68
N THR A 116 -9.15 4.35 -8.64
CA THR A 116 -7.89 3.60 -8.65
C THR A 116 -7.16 3.72 -7.31
N GLY A 117 -7.74 4.47 -6.38
CA GLY A 117 -7.14 4.82 -5.11
C GLY A 117 -7.88 5.94 -4.40
N THR A 118 -7.14 6.65 -3.55
CA THR A 118 -7.57 7.89 -2.90
C THR A 118 -6.65 9.05 -3.26
N GLY A 119 -7.03 10.27 -2.89
CA GLY A 119 -6.19 11.46 -3.07
C GLY A 119 -4.87 11.43 -2.29
N THR A 120 -4.71 10.57 -1.29
CA THR A 120 -3.50 10.48 -0.46
C THR A 120 -3.03 9.04 -0.23
N ASP A 121 -3.19 8.16 -1.22
CA ASP A 121 -2.64 6.81 -1.15
C ASP A 121 -1.12 6.82 -1.01
N ALA A 122 -0.59 5.92 -0.20
CA ALA A 122 0.85 5.71 -0.09
C ALA A 122 1.19 4.23 -0.18
N CYS A 123 2.30 3.92 -0.86
CA CYS A 123 2.82 2.57 -0.97
C CYS A 123 4.33 2.57 -0.72
N ALA A 124 4.82 1.69 0.14
CA ALA A 124 6.26 1.49 0.35
C ALA A 124 6.63 0.03 0.18
N LEU A 125 7.87 -0.18 -0.26
CA LEU A 125 8.51 -1.47 -0.32
C LEU A 125 9.79 -1.43 0.51
N VAL A 126 9.86 -2.31 1.49
CA VAL A 126 11.05 -2.53 2.32
C VAL A 126 11.57 -3.91 2.03
N SER A 127 12.81 -4.00 1.56
CA SER A 127 13.48 -5.24 1.17
C SER A 127 14.74 -5.49 2.00
N ASN A 128 15.39 -6.63 1.79
CA ASN A 128 16.67 -7.00 2.42
C ASN A 128 16.55 -7.13 3.96
N LEU A 129 15.46 -7.71 4.43
CA LEU A 129 15.20 -7.92 5.87
C LEU A 129 15.77 -9.26 6.38
N GLY A 130 16.99 -9.61 5.98
CA GLY A 130 17.72 -10.79 6.47
C GLY A 130 17.55 -12.07 5.65
N GLY A 131 16.99 -11.97 4.45
CA GLY A 131 16.88 -13.08 3.49
C GLY A 131 18.20 -13.43 2.81
N LYS A 132 18.19 -14.53 2.06
CA LYS A 132 19.34 -15.04 1.28
C LYS A 132 19.21 -14.76 -0.21
N ALA A 133 17.99 -14.66 -0.73
CA ALA A 133 17.74 -14.48 -2.14
C ALA A 133 18.07 -13.06 -2.61
N THR A 134 18.68 -12.94 -3.79
CA THR A 134 18.78 -11.70 -4.55
C THR A 134 17.92 -11.82 -5.81
N VAL A 135 16.91 -10.95 -5.93
CA VAL A 135 15.90 -11.01 -6.98
C VAL A 135 16.13 -9.88 -7.99
N ALA A 136 16.31 -10.25 -9.25
CA ALA A 136 16.56 -9.31 -10.34
C ALA A 136 15.27 -8.68 -10.90
N TYR A 137 14.15 -9.42 -10.88
CA TYR A 137 12.85 -9.01 -11.42
C TYR A 137 11.70 -9.53 -10.54
N SER A 138 10.61 -8.78 -10.47
CA SER A 138 9.41 -9.10 -9.69
C SER A 138 8.09 -8.90 -10.47
N GLY A 139 8.15 -8.84 -11.80
CA GLY A 139 6.97 -8.75 -12.66
C GLY A 139 6.00 -9.95 -12.58
N LYS A 140 4.88 -9.87 -13.30
CA LYS A 140 3.73 -10.81 -13.21
C LYS A 140 4.07 -12.29 -13.41
N HIS A 141 5.11 -12.60 -14.19
CA HIS A 141 5.56 -13.97 -14.45
C HIS A 141 6.48 -14.53 -13.36
N THR A 142 6.81 -13.74 -12.35
CA THR A 142 7.71 -14.13 -11.26
C THR A 142 6.93 -14.56 -10.03
N LEU A 143 7.49 -15.50 -9.27
CA LEU A 143 6.92 -15.95 -8.00
C LEU A 143 6.77 -14.78 -7.00
N LEU A 144 7.73 -13.85 -6.97
CA LEU A 144 7.65 -12.69 -6.08
C LEU A 144 6.51 -11.75 -6.48
N GLY A 145 6.35 -11.48 -7.78
CA GLY A 145 5.26 -10.67 -8.32
C GLY A 145 3.90 -11.28 -8.03
N GLU A 146 3.73 -12.58 -8.31
CA GLU A 146 2.51 -13.32 -7.96
C GLU A 146 2.18 -13.19 -6.46
N THR A 147 3.18 -13.38 -5.60
CA THR A 147 2.99 -13.34 -4.14
C THR A 147 2.60 -11.95 -3.66
N ILE A 148 3.29 -10.91 -4.13
CA ILE A 148 2.96 -9.52 -3.78
C ILE A 148 1.54 -9.17 -4.23
N GLY A 149 1.19 -9.51 -5.48
CA GLY A 149 -0.15 -9.26 -6.00
C GLY A 149 -1.25 -9.92 -5.17
N LYS A 150 -1.07 -11.20 -4.79
CA LYS A 150 -2.00 -11.93 -3.92
C LYS A 150 -2.12 -11.31 -2.53
N LEU A 151 -1.00 -10.98 -1.89
CA LEU A 151 -1.01 -10.44 -0.53
C LEU A 151 -1.57 -9.01 -0.48
N VAL A 152 -1.27 -8.15 -1.46
CA VAL A 152 -1.90 -6.82 -1.53
C VAL A 152 -3.41 -6.94 -1.74
N THR A 153 -3.84 -7.85 -2.62
CA THR A 153 -5.26 -8.12 -2.83
C THR A 153 -5.96 -8.57 -1.54
N LEU A 154 -5.38 -9.53 -0.83
CA LEU A 154 -5.93 -10.05 0.42
C LEU A 154 -5.95 -8.98 1.52
N GLY A 155 -4.82 -8.30 1.75
CA GLY A 155 -4.70 -7.31 2.80
C GLY A 155 -5.65 -6.13 2.61
N LEU A 156 -5.84 -5.67 1.37
CA LEU A 156 -6.81 -4.62 1.09
C LEU A 156 -8.26 -5.09 1.26
N ARG A 157 -8.59 -6.33 0.88
CA ARG A 157 -9.93 -6.89 1.11
C ARG A 157 -10.25 -6.98 2.60
N GLU A 158 -9.33 -7.52 3.40
CA GLU A 158 -9.47 -7.58 4.87
C GLU A 158 -9.62 -6.18 5.47
N SER A 159 -8.76 -5.25 5.07
CA SER A 159 -8.81 -3.86 5.54
C SER A 159 -10.13 -3.17 5.20
N SER A 160 -10.65 -3.40 3.99
CA SER A 160 -11.91 -2.80 3.51
C SER A 160 -13.14 -3.40 4.18
N ALA A 161 -13.09 -4.68 4.59
CA ALA A 161 -14.20 -5.38 5.23
C ALA A 161 -14.60 -4.78 6.58
N TYR A 162 -13.68 -4.09 7.29
CA TYR A 162 -13.98 -3.40 8.55
C TYR A 162 -15.18 -2.44 8.45
N LYS A 163 -15.39 -1.78 7.30
CA LYS A 163 -16.55 -0.88 7.10
C LYS A 163 -17.86 -1.59 6.77
N THR A 164 -17.85 -2.90 6.46
CA THR A 164 -19.07 -3.64 6.08
C THR A 164 -19.76 -4.27 7.30
N LEU A 165 -19.16 -4.17 8.49
CA LEU A 165 -19.64 -4.78 9.73
C LEU A 165 -20.35 -3.79 10.68
N ILE A 166 -20.73 -2.61 10.19
CA ILE A 166 -21.49 -1.56 10.92
C ILE A 166 -22.54 -0.99 9.97
#